data_AF-A0AAX3I1F2-F1
#
_entry.id   AF-A0AAX3I1F2-F1
#
_cell.length_a   1.000
_cell.length_b   1.000
_cell.length_c   1.000
_cell.angle_alpha   90.00
_cell.angle_beta   90.00
_cell.angle_gamma   90.00
#
_symmetry.space_group_name_H-M   'P 1'
#
loop_
_entity.id
_entity.type
_entity.pdbx_description
1 polymer ?
#
loop_
_entity_poly.entity_id
_entity_poly.type
_entity_poly.pdbx_seq_one_letter_code
_entity_poly.pdbx_strand_id
1 'polypeptide(L)'
;MHSLTDGGQMAVTGVQFQPLVDALRDVVLGQQIIQADETPVQMLMPGTKKTHSSYIWSYATSQFSDAAAVVHDFSPSRAGEHARNFLNDWKDKLVCDDCVGYKASFELDVTEIG
;
A
#
# COMPACT_ATOMS: atom_id res chain seq x y z
N MET A 1 -35.27 -7.18 -22.07
CA MET A 1 -34.62 -5.87 -21.82
C MET A 1 -33.82 -6.06 -20.52
N HIS A 2 -32.54 -6.42 -20.65
CA HIS A 2 -31.67 -6.75 -19.52
C HIS A 2 -31.24 -5.45 -18.83
N SER A 3 -31.57 -5.31 -17.54
CA SER A 3 -31.00 -4.28 -16.67
C SER A 3 -29.83 -4.93 -15.93
N LEU A 4 -28.61 -4.54 -16.29
CA LEU A 4 -27.39 -4.96 -15.63
C LEU A 4 -27.09 -3.98 -14.50
N THR A 5 -27.16 -4.49 -13.28
CA THR A 5 -26.64 -3.91 -12.04
C THR A 5 -25.11 -3.90 -12.06
N ASP A 6 -24.51 -2.74 -12.38
CA ASP A 6 -23.06 -2.50 -12.31
C ASP A 6 -22.65 -2.09 -10.89
N GLY A 7 -22.28 -3.09 -10.08
CA GLY A 7 -21.72 -2.86 -8.75
C GLY A 7 -21.07 -4.09 -8.10
N GLY A 8 -21.23 -5.29 -8.68
CA GLY A 8 -20.74 -6.54 -8.07
C GLY A 8 -19.36 -7.03 -8.54
N GLN A 9 -18.80 -6.50 -9.64
CA GLN A 9 -17.63 -7.12 -10.28
C GLN A 9 -16.27 -6.68 -9.73
N MET A 10 -16.17 -5.52 -9.07
CA MET A 10 -14.90 -5.06 -8.48
C MET A 10 -14.55 -5.79 -7.17
N ALA A 11 -15.54 -6.37 -6.48
CA ALA A 11 -15.31 -7.06 -5.21
C ALA A 11 -14.96 -8.54 -5.38
N VAL A 12 -15.56 -9.24 -6.34
CA VAL A 12 -15.34 -10.69 -6.53
C VAL A 12 -13.91 -10.99 -7.01
N THR A 13 -13.37 -10.12 -7.87
CA THR A 13 -11.99 -10.26 -8.36
C THR A 13 -10.97 -9.96 -7.25
N GLY A 14 -11.20 -8.94 -6.42
CA GLY A 14 -10.31 -8.59 -5.31
C GLY A 14 -10.17 -9.70 -4.27
N VAL A 15 -11.27 -10.38 -3.92
CA VAL A 15 -11.27 -11.51 -2.96
C VAL A 15 -10.48 -12.71 -3.48
N GLN A 16 -10.44 -12.92 -4.80
CA GLN A 16 -9.72 -14.06 -5.39
C GLN A 16 -8.21 -13.81 -5.52
N PHE A 17 -7.77 -12.55 -5.57
CA PHE A 17 -6.35 -12.16 -5.56
C PHE A 17 -5.81 -11.90 -4.16
N GLN A 18 -6.67 -11.80 -3.15
CA GLN A 18 -6.24 -11.58 -1.76
C GLN A 18 -5.17 -12.58 -1.31
N PRO A 19 -5.26 -13.90 -1.57
CA PRO A 19 -4.21 -14.85 -1.18
C PRO A 19 -2.86 -14.59 -1.85
N LEU A 20 -2.85 -14.04 -3.07
CA LEU A 20 -1.61 -13.67 -3.76
C LEU A 20 -1.03 -12.38 -3.18
N VAL A 21 -1.88 -11.40 -2.88
CA VAL A 21 -1.47 -10.15 -2.23
C VAL A 21 -0.90 -10.44 -0.85
N ASP A 22 -1.54 -11.32 -0.08
CA ASP A 22 -1.08 -11.76 1.23
C ASP A 22 0.28 -12.48 1.12
N ALA A 23 0.44 -13.39 0.15
CA ALA A 23 1.72 -14.06 -0.07
C ALA A 23 2.85 -13.11 -0.48
N LEU A 24 2.57 -12.13 -1.36
CA LEU A 24 3.54 -11.11 -1.74
C LEU A 24 3.88 -10.19 -0.56
N ARG A 25 2.89 -9.87 0.27
CA ARG A 25 3.08 -9.12 1.50
C ARG A 25 4.01 -9.86 2.45
N ASP A 26 3.82 -11.17 2.64
CA ASP A 26 4.72 -12.00 3.47
C ASP A 26 6.16 -12.00 2.93
N VAL A 27 6.33 -12.06 1.59
CA VAL A 27 7.65 -11.97 0.96
C VAL A 27 8.33 -10.62 1.22
N VAL A 28 7.56 -9.52 1.13
CA VAL A 28 8.05 -8.16 1.39
C VAL A 28 8.41 -7.99 2.86
N LEU A 29 7.53 -8.40 3.79
CA LEU A 29 7.76 -8.31 5.23
C LEU A 29 8.86 -9.26 5.73
N GLY A 30 9.22 -10.29 4.95
CA GLY A 30 10.37 -11.13 5.22
C GLY A 30 11.73 -10.48 4.92
N GLN A 31 11.76 -9.29 4.29
CA GLN A 31 13.00 -8.59 3.98
C GLN A 31 13.46 -7.70 5.14
N GLN A 32 14.78 -7.60 5.31
CA GLN A 32 15.40 -6.67 6.25
C GLN A 32 15.34 -5.21 5.78
N ILE A 33 15.15 -4.99 4.47
CA ILE A 33 15.08 -3.66 3.87
C ILE A 33 13.84 -3.60 2.98
N ILE A 34 12.95 -2.66 3.30
CA ILE A 34 11.75 -2.35 2.51
C ILE A 34 11.85 -0.91 2.02
N GLN A 35 11.54 -0.71 0.75
CA GLN A 35 11.36 0.63 0.17
C GLN A 35 9.88 0.96 0.14
N ALA A 36 9.49 2.08 0.75
CA ALA A 36 8.12 2.53 0.83
C ALA A 36 7.96 3.90 0.16
N ASP A 37 7.01 3.99 -0.76
CA ASP A 37 6.69 5.21 -1.50
C ASP A 37 5.19 5.52 -1.37
N GLU A 38 4.85 6.81 -1.35
CA GLU A 38 3.47 7.27 -1.35
C GLU A 38 3.25 8.25 -2.49
N THR A 39 2.53 7.82 -3.51
CA THR A 39 2.24 8.65 -4.69
C THR A 39 0.79 9.14 -4.66
N PRO A 40 0.54 10.47 -4.68
CA PRO A 40 -0.81 11.01 -4.77
C PRO A 40 -1.41 10.82 -6.17
N VAL A 41 -2.65 10.36 -6.22
CA VAL A 41 -3.42 10.13 -7.45
C VAL A 41 -4.71 10.94 -7.43
N GLN A 42 -4.95 11.70 -8.49
CA GLN A 42 -6.18 12.46 -8.67
C GLN A 42 -7.29 11.55 -9.21
N MET A 43 -8.30 11.27 -8.38
CA MET A 43 -9.45 10.45 -8.75
C MET A 43 -10.68 11.31 -8.98
N LEU A 44 -11.37 11.06 -10.10
CA LEU A 44 -12.65 11.69 -10.37
C LEU A 44 -13.72 10.99 -9.54
N MET A 45 -14.47 11.76 -8.73
CA MET A 45 -15.65 11.22 -8.07
C MET A 45 -16.83 11.19 -9.08
N PRO A 46 -17.38 10.00 -9.38
CA PRO A 46 -18.52 9.89 -10.29
C PRO A 46 -19.68 10.76 -9.78
N GLY A 47 -20.24 11.58 -10.68
CA GLY A 47 -21.45 12.36 -10.41
C GLY A 47 -21.25 13.72 -9.73
N THR A 48 -20.05 14.11 -9.28
CA THR A 48 -19.86 15.38 -8.54
C THR A 48 -18.95 16.42 -9.20
N LYS A 49 -18.34 16.15 -10.38
CA LYS A 49 -17.34 17.04 -11.04
C LYS A 49 -16.20 17.49 -10.11
N LYS A 50 -16.02 16.81 -8.98
CA LYS A 50 -14.99 17.09 -7.99
C LYS A 50 -13.91 16.04 -8.10
N THR A 51 -12.67 16.49 -8.03
CA THR A 51 -11.50 15.62 -7.97
C THR A 51 -11.14 15.42 -6.50
N HIS A 52 -10.90 14.17 -6.13
CA HIS A 52 -10.47 13.78 -4.79
C HIS A 52 -9.05 13.22 -4.87
N SER A 53 -8.17 13.72 -4.00
CA SER A 53 -6.82 13.17 -3.85
C SER A 53 -6.92 11.82 -3.16
N SER A 54 -6.54 10.77 -3.87
CA SER A 54 -6.31 9.44 -3.30
C SER A 54 -4.81 9.16 -3.33
N TYR A 55 -4.38 8.07 -2.72
CA TYR A 55 -2.98 7.77 -2.48
C TYR A 55 -2.72 6.30 -2.79
N ILE A 56 -1.63 6.04 -3.51
CA ILE A 56 -1.11 4.68 -3.70
C ILE A 56 0.13 4.56 -2.82
N TRP A 57 0.07 3.61 -1.89
CA TRP A 57 1.19 3.19 -1.08
C TRP A 57 1.88 2.02 -1.78
N SER A 58 3.19 2.12 -1.99
CA SER A 58 3.97 1.09 -2.67
C SER A 58 5.05 0.57 -1.73
N TYR A 59 5.08 -0.73 -1.50
CA TYR A 59 6.09 -1.42 -0.69
C TYR A 59 6.87 -2.38 -1.57
N ALA A 60 8.15 -2.13 -1.74
CA ALA A 60 9.02 -2.91 -2.60
C ALA A 60 10.18 -3.53 -1.82
N THR A 61 10.58 -4.73 -2.24
CA THR A 61 11.84 -5.32 -1.80
C THR A 61 13.03 -4.53 -2.37
N SER A 62 14.14 -4.54 -1.65
CA SER A 62 15.38 -3.94 -2.14
C SER A 62 15.88 -4.65 -3.41
N GLN A 63 16.55 -3.91 -4.30
CA GLN A 63 17.25 -4.45 -5.47
C GLN A 63 18.31 -5.52 -5.15
N PHE A 64 18.71 -5.63 -3.87
CA PHE A 64 19.65 -6.63 -3.37
C PHE A 64 18.97 -7.89 -2.82
N SER A 65 17.64 -7.95 -2.83
CA SER A 65 16.88 -9.14 -2.44
C SER A 65 16.83 -10.14 -3.60
N ASP A 66 16.90 -11.43 -3.27
CA ASP A 66 16.69 -12.52 -4.24
C ASP A 66 15.25 -12.54 -4.78
N ALA A 67 14.31 -11.91 -4.07
CA ALA A 67 12.91 -11.80 -4.45
C ALA A 67 12.59 -10.36 -4.91
N ALA A 68 12.09 -10.23 -6.14
CA ALA A 68 11.52 -8.98 -6.65
C ALA A 68 10.01 -8.98 -6.40
N ALA A 69 9.56 -8.29 -5.35
CA ALA A 69 8.16 -8.16 -5.01
C ALA A 69 7.80 -6.71 -4.73
N VAL A 70 6.64 -6.29 -5.22
CA VAL A 70 6.05 -4.99 -4.96
C VAL A 70 4.58 -5.19 -4.61
N VAL A 71 4.14 -4.61 -3.50
CA VAL A 71 2.74 -4.58 -3.10
C VAL A 71 2.26 -3.13 -3.13
N HIS A 72 1.15 -2.92 -3.83
CA HIS A 72 0.47 -1.62 -3.87
C HIS A 72 -0.81 -1.68 -3.05
N ASP A 73 -0.96 -0.71 -2.15
CA ASP A 73 -2.19 -0.51 -1.40
C ASP A 73 -2.81 0.84 -1.78
N PHE A 74 -4.11 0.83 -2.09
CA PHE A 74 -4.83 2.03 -2.51
C PHE A 74 -5.64 2.57 -1.35
N SER A 75 -5.41 3.84 -1.03
CA SER A 75 -6.13 4.51 0.03
C SER A 75 -6.75 5.83 -0.42
N PRO A 76 -8.00 6.13 -0.03
CA PRO A 76 -8.56 7.46 -0.22
C PRO A 76 -7.91 8.51 0.71
N SER A 77 -7.08 8.14 1.68
CA SER A 77 -6.48 9.09 2.62
C SER A 77 -4.96 8.92 2.77
N ARG A 78 -4.28 10.01 3.08
CA ARG A 78 -2.84 10.05 3.39
C ARG A 78 -2.52 9.57 4.81
N ALA A 79 -3.43 8.82 5.44
CA ALA A 79 -3.27 8.46 6.84
C ALA A 79 -2.11 7.46 6.97
N GLY A 80 -1.15 7.76 7.86
CA GLY A 80 -0.06 6.83 8.21
C GLY A 80 -0.55 5.52 8.83
N GLU A 81 -1.85 5.41 9.13
CA GLU A 81 -2.50 4.16 9.51
C GLU A 81 -2.33 3.06 8.46
N HIS A 82 -2.34 3.39 7.17
CA HIS A 82 -2.14 2.40 6.09
C HIS A 82 -0.73 1.80 6.15
N ALA A 83 0.28 2.64 6.32
CA ALA A 83 1.66 2.19 6.51
C ALA A 83 1.83 1.34 7.77
N ARG A 84 1.20 1.72 8.88
CA ARG A 84 1.25 0.92 10.12
C ARG A 84 0.54 -0.41 9.98
N ASN A 85 -0.63 -0.43 9.36
CA ASN A 85 -1.39 -1.66 9.14
C ASN A 85 -0.64 -2.61 8.20
N PHE A 86 0.12 -2.08 7.22
CA PHE A 86 0.94 -2.88 6.31
C PHE A 86 2.18 -3.46 7.01
N LEU A 87 2.98 -2.60 7.66
CA LEU A 87 4.23 -3.01 8.33
C LEU A 87 3.96 -3.85 9.60
N ASN A 88 2.85 -3.60 10.28
CA ASN A 88 2.42 -4.31 11.48
C ASN A 88 3.55 -4.42 12.51
N ASP A 89 4.06 -5.62 12.77
CA ASP A 89 5.11 -5.92 13.74
C ASP A 89 6.53 -5.95 13.14
N TRP A 90 6.70 -5.53 11.88
CA TRP A 90 8.01 -5.47 11.22
C TRP A 90 8.86 -4.32 11.77
N LYS A 91 10.13 -4.58 12.04
CA LYS A 91 11.01 -3.71 12.86
C LYS A 91 12.42 -3.52 12.27
N ASP A 92 12.58 -3.75 10.98
CA ASP A 92 13.89 -3.59 10.33
C ASP A 92 14.04 -2.19 9.70
N LYS A 93 14.66 -2.11 8.51
CA LYS A 93 15.16 -0.86 7.92
C LYS A 93 14.25 -0.38 6.81
N LEU A 94 13.59 0.76 7.02
CA LEU A 94 12.66 1.35 6.05
C LEU A 94 13.34 2.47 5.27
N VAL A 95 13.31 2.38 3.95
CA VAL A 95 13.65 3.50 3.06
C VAL A 95 12.36 4.18 2.65
N CYS A 96 12.17 5.46 2.95
CA CYS A 96 10.97 6.19 2.55
C CYS A 96 11.26 7.65 2.19
N ASP A 97 10.35 8.29 1.46
CA ASP A 97 10.46 9.69 1.01
C ASP A 97 10.06 10.71 2.11
N ASP A 98 10.47 10.50 3.38
CA ASP A 98 10.14 11.32 4.57
C ASP A 98 8.66 11.77 4.65
N CYS A 99 7.73 10.88 4.28
CA CYS A 99 6.33 11.16 4.47
C CYS A 99 5.96 11.09 5.96
N VAL A 100 5.23 12.10 6.44
CA VAL A 100 4.67 12.17 7.81
C VAL A 100 3.92 10.90 8.23
N GLY A 101 3.38 10.15 7.27
CA GLY A 101 2.68 8.88 7.50
C GLY A 101 3.54 7.79 8.16
N TYR A 102 4.86 7.82 8.00
CA TYR A 102 5.77 6.81 8.56
C TYR A 102 6.31 7.16 9.95
N LYS A 103 6.17 8.42 10.40
CA LYS A 103 6.78 8.89 11.67
C LYS A 103 6.32 8.10 12.89
N ALA A 104 5.07 7.68 12.91
CA ALA A 104 4.53 6.83 13.97
C ALA A 104 5.06 5.37 13.92
N SER A 105 5.55 4.91 12.78
CA SER A 105 6.17 3.59 12.64
C SER A 105 7.60 3.59 13.19
N PHE A 106 8.31 4.71 13.14
CA PHE A 106 9.67 4.84 13.73
C PHE A 106 9.65 4.78 15.26
N GLU A 107 8.53 5.14 15.88
CA GLU A 107 8.32 4.97 17.32
C GLU A 107 8.12 3.49 17.71
N LEU A 108 7.98 2.57 16.74
CA LEU A 108 7.73 1.14 16.92
C LEU A 108 8.94 0.25 16.56
N ASP A 109 10.16 0.78 16.72
CA ASP A 109 11.45 0.14 16.42
C ASP A 109 11.83 0.00 14.93
N VAL A 110 11.06 0.59 14.00
CA VAL A 110 11.48 0.68 12.60
C VAL A 110 12.58 1.73 12.45
N THR A 111 13.69 1.38 11.78
CA THR A 111 14.79 2.33 11.52
C THR A 111 14.63 2.96 10.15
N GLU A 112 14.47 4.28 10.09
CA GLU A 112 14.53 5.05 8.84
C GLU A 112 15.95 5.06 8.27
N ILE A 113 16.08 4.72 6.99
CA ILE A 113 17.32 4.83 6.23
C ILE A 113 16.98 5.45 4.86
N GLY A 114 16.93 6.77 4.78
CA GLY A 114 16.60 7.49 3.55
C GLY A 114 16.43 8.97 3.80
#